data_AF-U6RXD9-F1
#
_entry.id   AF-U6RXD9-F1
#
_cell.length_a   1.000
_cell.length_b   1.000
_cell.length_c   1.000
_cell.angle_alpha   90.00
_cell.angle_beta   90.00
_cell.angle_gamma   90.00
#
_symmetry.space_group_name_H-M   'P 1'
#
loop_
_entity.id
_entity.type
_entity.pdbx_description
1 polymer ?
#
loop_
_entity_poly.entity_id
_entity_poly.type
_entity_poly.pdbx_seq_one_letter_code
_entity_poly.pdbx_strand_id
1 'polypeptide(L)'
;MAIILAGIVWSCSDDKEDSLFRLQVDNTDVTISSINTPVILTITSGNEGYTVQSGDEEIVTAEISGTTITLRGVGEGTTRVTVTDKEKRSVAVQVTVSLILPNTEFFSWNGVTTGFDSPGDYGISFLLSSVALTDLSSEEKKQIILSWSGGITVGSKTNGKLNVVTPEGTETTSLTSVKVIRGDASGYYIVFGDGSKSGELFFVK
;
A
#
# COMPACT_ATOMS: atom_id res chain seq x y z
N MET A 1 16.15 61.67 -62.43
CA MET A 1 16.40 61.48 -60.98
C MET A 1 15.05 61.17 -60.36
N ALA A 2 14.81 59.92 -59.98
CA ALA A 2 13.56 59.50 -59.36
C ALA A 2 13.88 58.49 -58.25
N ILE A 3 13.29 58.77 -57.09
CA ILE A 3 13.38 58.05 -55.82
C ILE A 3 12.61 56.74 -55.95
N ILE A 4 13.18 55.62 -55.48
CA ILE A 4 12.40 54.42 -55.11
C ILE A 4 12.77 54.02 -53.69
N LEU A 5 11.70 53.89 -52.92
CA LEU A 5 11.58 53.81 -51.47
C LEU A 5 11.87 52.38 -50.96
N ALA A 6 12.39 52.30 -49.73
CA ALA A 6 12.71 51.09 -49.00
C ALA A 6 11.48 50.24 -48.61
N GLY A 7 11.71 48.94 -48.43
CA GLY A 7 10.76 48.01 -47.80
C GLY A 7 11.47 46.73 -47.35
N ILE A 8 11.96 46.74 -46.11
CA ILE A 8 12.46 45.57 -45.40
C ILE A 8 11.27 45.02 -44.62
N VAL A 9 10.87 43.77 -44.85
CA VAL A 9 10.00 43.03 -43.93
C VAL A 9 10.80 41.89 -43.32
N TRP A 10 11.14 42.10 -42.06
CA TRP A 10 11.64 41.12 -41.12
C TRP A 10 10.45 40.56 -40.32
N SER A 11 10.67 39.43 -39.66
CA SER A 11 9.78 38.78 -38.68
C SER A 11 8.79 37.77 -39.26
N CYS A 12 9.26 36.53 -39.35
CA CYS A 12 8.46 35.40 -38.89
C CYS A 12 9.18 34.88 -37.64
N SER A 13 8.73 35.33 -36.46
CA SER A 13 9.02 34.64 -35.21
C SER A 13 8.07 33.45 -35.14
N ASP A 14 8.62 32.24 -35.21
CA ASP A 14 7.89 31.02 -34.84
C ASP A 14 7.54 31.11 -33.36
N ASP A 15 6.35 31.62 -33.08
CA ASP A 15 5.74 31.55 -31.76
C ASP A 15 5.40 30.07 -31.52
N LYS A 16 6.31 29.36 -30.85
CA LYS A 16 6.01 28.05 -30.28
C LYS A 16 4.96 28.26 -29.19
N GLU A 17 3.69 28.11 -29.53
CA GLU A 17 2.64 27.99 -28.51
C GLU A 17 2.98 26.77 -27.64
N ASP A 18 3.38 27.04 -26.40
CA ASP A 18 3.50 26.03 -25.36
C ASP A 18 2.10 25.47 -25.12
N SER A 19 1.78 24.39 -25.82
CA SER A 19 0.47 23.76 -25.79
C SER A 19 0.28 23.11 -24.42
N LEU A 20 -0.34 23.84 -23.50
CA LEU A 20 -0.54 23.36 -22.15
C LEU A 20 -1.60 22.24 -22.13
N PHE A 21 -1.21 21.04 -21.74
CA PHE A 21 -2.08 19.85 -21.69
C PHE A 21 -2.93 19.81 -20.44
N ARG A 22 -4.22 19.45 -20.56
CA ARG A 22 -5.10 19.29 -19.40
C ARG A 22 -4.62 18.09 -18.58
N LEU A 23 -4.48 18.27 -17.27
CA LEU A 23 -4.15 17.16 -16.38
C LEU A 23 -5.31 16.15 -16.34
N GLN A 24 -4.99 14.87 -16.55
CA GLN A 24 -5.93 13.75 -16.53
C GLN A 24 -5.29 12.53 -15.88
N VAL A 25 -6.09 11.80 -15.11
CA VAL A 25 -5.75 10.52 -14.48
C VAL A 25 -6.73 9.48 -15.01
N ASP A 26 -6.28 8.26 -15.24
CA ASP A 26 -7.08 7.14 -15.77
C ASP A 26 -8.32 6.81 -14.94
N ASN A 27 -8.25 7.01 -13.61
CA ASN A 27 -9.40 6.90 -12.72
C ASN A 27 -9.38 8.01 -11.65
N THR A 28 -10.58 8.49 -11.29
CA THR A 28 -10.80 9.51 -10.27
C THR A 28 -11.74 9.05 -9.16
N ASP A 29 -12.24 7.81 -9.21
CA ASP A 29 -13.03 7.17 -8.16
C ASP A 29 -12.47 5.77 -7.88
N VAL A 30 -11.83 5.62 -6.72
CA VAL A 30 -11.03 4.46 -6.37
C VAL A 30 -11.55 3.84 -5.08
N THR A 31 -11.73 2.52 -5.11
CA THR A 31 -11.98 1.72 -3.90
C THR A 31 -10.78 0.83 -3.60
N ILE A 32 -10.27 0.89 -2.35
CA ILE A 32 -9.22 0.01 -1.84
C ILE A 32 -9.84 -0.96 -0.85
N SER A 33 -9.71 -2.25 -1.12
CA SER A 33 -10.32 -3.31 -0.32
C SER A 33 -9.33 -4.12 0.54
N SER A 34 -8.04 -3.88 0.35
CA SER A 34 -6.96 -4.45 1.15
C SER A 34 -5.83 -3.44 1.30
N ILE A 35 -5.23 -3.36 2.48
CA ILE A 35 -4.09 -2.48 2.77
C ILE A 35 -2.74 -3.07 2.34
N ASN A 36 -2.70 -4.38 2.05
CA ASN A 36 -1.49 -5.04 1.54
C ASN A 36 -1.36 -4.91 0.01
N THR A 37 -2.45 -4.59 -0.67
CA THR A 37 -2.49 -4.48 -2.13
C THR A 37 -2.59 -3.00 -2.53
N PRO A 38 -1.52 -2.40 -3.08
CA PRO A 38 -1.60 -1.03 -3.58
C PRO A 38 -2.52 -0.96 -4.82
N VAL A 39 -3.16 0.19 -5.01
CA VAL A 39 -3.85 0.54 -6.25
C VAL A 39 -2.95 1.47 -7.06
N ILE A 40 -2.79 1.16 -8.35
CA ILE A 40 -1.97 1.94 -9.27
C ILE A 40 -2.87 2.75 -10.18
N LEU A 41 -2.58 4.05 -10.30
CA LEU A 41 -3.19 4.96 -11.26
C LEU A 41 -2.14 5.52 -12.19
N THR A 42 -2.58 5.96 -13.37
CA THR A 42 -1.71 6.51 -14.40
C THR A 42 -2.18 7.90 -14.82
N ILE A 43 -1.24 8.85 -14.86
CA ILE A 43 -1.48 10.16 -15.47
C ILE A 43 -1.46 9.99 -16.99
N THR A 44 -2.59 10.30 -17.64
CA THR A 44 -2.79 10.10 -19.08
C THR A 44 -2.56 11.36 -19.91
N SER A 45 -2.59 12.54 -19.27
CA SER A 45 -2.29 13.83 -19.89
C SER A 45 -1.90 14.84 -18.83
N GLY A 46 -1.05 15.82 -19.15
CA GLY A 46 -0.57 16.85 -18.22
C GLY A 46 0.78 17.43 -18.64
N ASN A 47 1.36 18.30 -17.80
CA ASN A 47 2.54 19.10 -18.15
C ASN A 47 3.84 18.66 -17.45
N GLU A 48 3.98 17.38 -17.08
CA GLU A 48 5.11 16.86 -16.28
C GLU A 48 5.23 17.53 -14.89
N GLY A 49 6.31 17.22 -14.16
CA GLY A 49 6.58 17.78 -12.82
C GLY A 49 5.48 17.44 -11.82
N TYR A 50 4.93 16.23 -11.90
CA TYR A 50 3.76 15.83 -11.13
C TYR A 50 4.09 15.65 -9.65
N THR A 51 3.14 16.09 -8.83
CA THR A 51 3.13 15.90 -7.37
C THR A 51 1.80 15.26 -6.98
N VAL A 52 1.82 14.49 -5.89
CA VAL A 52 0.63 13.86 -5.33
C VAL A 52 0.57 14.12 -3.82
N GLN A 53 -0.63 14.38 -3.30
CA GLN A 53 -0.86 14.62 -1.88
C GLN A 53 -2.14 13.93 -1.42
N SER A 54 -2.07 13.17 -0.33
CA SER A 54 -3.27 12.67 0.34
C SER A 54 -3.92 13.76 1.17
N GLY A 55 -5.25 13.83 1.14
CA GLY A 55 -6.04 14.66 2.05
C GLY A 55 -6.12 14.09 3.46
N ASP A 56 -5.84 12.79 3.63
CA ASP A 56 -5.77 12.12 4.93
C ASP A 56 -4.85 10.89 4.86
N GLU A 57 -3.64 11.04 5.39
CA GLU A 57 -2.61 9.98 5.44
C GLU A 57 -2.97 8.86 6.44
N GLU A 58 -3.96 9.04 7.33
CA GLU A 58 -4.47 7.96 8.18
C GLU A 58 -5.43 7.03 7.43
N ILE A 59 -5.99 7.48 6.30
CA ILE A 59 -6.88 6.71 5.42
C ILE A 59 -6.08 6.13 4.25
N VAL A 60 -5.33 6.94 3.51
CA VAL A 60 -4.57 6.50 2.33
C VAL A 60 -3.26 7.27 2.21
N THR A 61 -2.17 6.58 1.88
CA THR A 61 -0.93 7.24 1.44
C THR A 61 -0.81 7.22 -0.07
N ALA A 62 -0.14 8.23 -0.63
CA ALA A 62 0.05 8.36 -2.07
C ALA A 62 1.51 8.66 -2.41
N GLU A 63 2.07 7.89 -3.33
CA GLU A 63 3.42 8.09 -3.88
C GLU A 63 3.33 8.24 -5.40
N ILE A 64 4.25 9.00 -5.99
CA ILE A 64 4.31 9.19 -7.44
C ILE A 64 5.73 8.99 -7.96
N SER A 65 5.85 8.28 -9.09
CA SER A 65 7.10 8.11 -9.82
C SER A 65 6.83 8.23 -11.32
N GLY A 66 7.37 9.26 -11.95
CA GLY A 66 7.03 9.61 -13.33
C GLY A 66 5.55 9.96 -13.47
N THR A 67 4.80 9.14 -14.21
CA THR A 67 3.34 9.25 -14.40
C THR A 67 2.54 8.25 -13.57
N THR A 68 3.21 7.39 -12.81
CA THR A 68 2.58 6.31 -12.04
C THR A 68 2.34 6.77 -10.61
N ILE A 69 1.08 6.74 -10.19
CA ILE A 69 0.67 7.02 -8.81
C ILE A 69 0.38 5.69 -8.11
N THR A 70 0.95 5.49 -6.93
CA THR A 70 0.72 4.33 -6.07
C THR A 70 -0.05 4.76 -4.85
N LEU A 71 -1.28 4.25 -4.68
CA LEU A 71 -2.13 4.48 -3.52
C LEU A 71 -2.08 3.26 -2.58
N ARG A 72 -1.87 3.49 -1.28
CA ARG A 72 -1.87 2.43 -0.26
C ARG A 72 -2.91 2.75 0.79
N GLY A 73 -3.87 1.84 0.99
CA GLY A 73 -4.83 1.95 2.08
C GLY A 73 -4.13 1.86 3.43
N VAL A 74 -4.51 2.71 4.35
CA VAL A 74 -4.03 2.72 5.73
C VAL A 74 -5.18 2.33 6.66
N GLY A 75 -6.28 3.05 6.64
CA GLY A 75 -7.46 2.84 7.49
C GLY A 75 -8.76 3.01 6.72
N GLU A 76 -9.86 2.48 7.26
CA GLU A 76 -11.18 2.65 6.64
C GLU A 76 -11.63 4.11 6.64
N GLY A 77 -12.26 4.52 5.54
CA GLY A 77 -12.75 5.88 5.39
C GLY A 77 -12.69 6.35 3.95
N THR A 78 -13.03 7.62 3.75
CA THR A 78 -13.07 8.25 2.43
C THR A 78 -12.29 9.56 2.48
N THR A 79 -11.36 9.75 1.56
CA THR A 79 -10.54 10.97 1.44
C THR A 79 -10.26 11.31 -0.01
N ARG A 80 -9.67 12.47 -0.27
CA ARG A 80 -9.28 12.93 -1.61
C ARG A 80 -7.78 12.92 -1.75
N VAL A 81 -7.28 12.37 -2.84
CA VAL A 81 -5.89 12.48 -3.25
C VAL A 81 -5.80 13.51 -4.38
N THR A 82 -4.95 14.51 -4.23
CA THR A 82 -4.78 15.59 -5.22
C THR A 82 -3.50 15.37 -6.02
N VAL A 83 -3.64 15.34 -7.34
CA VAL A 83 -2.51 15.30 -8.29
C VAL A 83 -2.35 16.70 -8.88
N THR A 84 -1.14 17.24 -8.91
CA THR A 84 -0.85 18.57 -9.47
C THR A 84 0.35 18.51 -10.41
N ASP A 85 0.28 19.17 -11.57
CA ASP A 85 1.39 19.30 -12.51
C ASP A 85 2.20 20.60 -12.30
N LYS A 86 3.31 20.76 -13.02
CA LYS A 86 4.18 21.96 -12.91
C LYS A 86 3.47 23.28 -13.25
N GLU A 87 2.42 23.21 -14.08
CA GLU A 87 1.60 24.34 -14.51
C GLU A 87 0.45 24.61 -13.53
N LYS A 88 0.47 23.96 -12.35
CA LYS A 88 -0.48 24.10 -11.25
C LYS A 88 -1.90 23.68 -11.61
N ARG A 89 -2.05 22.79 -12.60
CA ARG A 89 -3.33 22.14 -12.89
C ARG A 89 -3.49 20.98 -11.93
N SER A 90 -4.68 20.83 -11.36
CA SER A 90 -4.94 19.79 -10.38
C SER A 90 -6.14 18.93 -10.76
N VAL A 91 -6.06 17.64 -10.40
CA VAL A 91 -7.15 16.67 -10.45
C VAL A 91 -7.28 16.05 -9.07
N ALA A 92 -8.51 15.96 -8.58
CA ALA A 92 -8.82 15.25 -7.34
C ALA A 92 -9.31 13.84 -7.66
N VAL A 93 -8.72 12.85 -6.99
CA VAL A 93 -9.13 11.46 -7.00
C VAL A 93 -9.86 11.19 -5.69
N GLN A 94 -11.13 10.81 -5.76
CA GLN A 94 -11.89 10.34 -4.61
C GLN A 94 -11.45 8.91 -4.30
N VAL A 95 -11.00 8.67 -3.07
CA VAL A 95 -10.56 7.35 -2.62
C VAL A 95 -11.42 6.92 -1.44
N THR A 96 -11.95 5.71 -1.50
CA THR A 96 -12.66 5.03 -0.41
C THR A 96 -11.91 3.77 -0.03
N VAL A 97 -11.55 3.63 1.23
CA VAL A 97 -10.98 2.41 1.80
C VAL A 97 -12.09 1.70 2.56
N SER A 98 -12.46 0.51 2.06
CA SER A 98 -13.50 -0.35 2.63
C SER A 98 -12.96 -1.77 2.64
N LEU A 99 -12.51 -2.24 3.79
CA LEU A 99 -11.73 -3.46 3.89
C LEU A 99 -12.62 -4.70 3.82
N ILE A 100 -12.21 -5.67 3.01
CA ILE A 100 -12.81 -7.01 3.03
C ILE A 100 -12.08 -7.79 4.11
N LEU A 101 -12.79 -8.09 5.18
CA LEU A 101 -12.21 -8.71 6.36
C LEU A 101 -12.45 -10.22 6.33
N PRO A 102 -11.45 -11.04 6.69
CA PRO A 102 -11.59 -12.48 6.72
C PRO A 102 -12.55 -12.96 7.81
N ASN A 103 -13.05 -14.17 7.61
CA ASN A 103 -13.95 -14.90 8.51
C ASN A 103 -13.52 -16.36 8.76
N THR A 104 -12.42 -16.80 8.16
CA THR A 104 -11.83 -18.13 8.33
C THR A 104 -10.38 -17.94 8.72
N GLU A 105 -9.91 -18.67 9.74
CA GLU A 105 -8.57 -18.53 10.29
C GLU A 105 -7.49 -18.95 9.30
N PHE A 106 -6.43 -18.15 9.21
CA PHE A 106 -5.29 -18.43 8.35
C PHE A 106 -4.10 -17.57 8.74
N PHE A 107 -2.91 -18.05 8.35
CA PHE A 107 -1.69 -17.27 8.29
C PHE A 107 -1.20 -17.25 6.85
N SER A 108 -0.74 -16.10 6.37
CA SER A 108 -0.07 -16.01 5.08
C SER A 108 1.21 -15.18 5.18
N TRP A 109 2.21 -15.59 4.41
CA TRP A 109 3.43 -14.84 4.22
C TRP A 109 3.90 -14.95 2.78
N ASN A 110 4.11 -13.82 2.13
CA ASN A 110 4.57 -13.73 0.75
C ASN A 110 3.70 -14.55 -0.23
N GLY A 111 2.38 -14.50 -0.05
CA GLY A 111 1.40 -15.24 -0.86
C GLY A 111 1.25 -16.73 -0.52
N VAL A 112 2.11 -17.29 0.34
CA VAL A 112 1.96 -18.68 0.82
C VAL A 112 1.02 -18.68 2.02
N THR A 113 -0.06 -19.46 1.93
CA THR A 113 -1.04 -19.61 3.01
C THR A 113 -0.77 -20.89 3.79
N THR A 114 -0.84 -20.79 5.11
CA THR A 114 -0.75 -21.89 6.07
C THR A 114 -2.03 -21.88 6.91
N GLY A 115 -2.84 -22.93 6.75
CA GLY A 115 -3.92 -23.21 7.68
C GLY A 115 -3.36 -23.69 9.01
N PHE A 116 -4.06 -23.39 10.10
CA PHE A 116 -3.74 -23.89 11.42
C PHE A 116 -5.01 -24.40 12.11
N ASP A 117 -4.84 -25.04 13.26
CA ASP A 117 -5.92 -25.59 14.08
C ASP A 117 -6.76 -26.69 13.38
N SER A 118 -6.10 -27.45 12.49
CA SER A 118 -6.61 -28.70 11.94
C SER A 118 -5.91 -29.89 12.59
N PRO A 119 -6.62 -30.99 12.92
CA PRO A 119 -6.01 -32.15 13.57
C PRO A 119 -4.82 -32.69 12.77
N GLY A 120 -3.64 -32.71 13.41
CA GLY A 120 -2.41 -33.19 12.80
C GLY A 120 -1.56 -32.13 12.09
N ASP A 121 -2.06 -30.90 11.90
CA ASP A 121 -1.33 -29.84 11.19
C ASP A 121 -0.58 -28.89 12.14
N TYR A 122 -0.87 -27.60 12.11
CA TYR A 122 -0.23 -26.59 12.94
C TYR A 122 -0.99 -26.36 14.24
N GLY A 123 -0.29 -26.45 15.37
CA GLY A 123 -0.77 -25.93 16.65
C GLY A 123 -0.47 -24.44 16.79
N ILE A 124 -1.39 -23.66 17.39
CA ILE A 124 -1.25 -22.21 17.53
C ILE A 124 -1.20 -21.77 18.99
N SER A 125 -0.44 -20.71 19.28
CA SER A 125 -0.39 -20.07 20.59
C SER A 125 -0.44 -18.56 20.44
N PHE A 126 -1.34 -17.94 21.20
CA PHE A 126 -1.57 -16.49 21.17
C PHE A 126 -1.11 -15.82 22.46
N LEU A 127 -0.26 -14.82 22.32
CA LEU A 127 0.12 -13.91 23.38
C LEU A 127 -0.34 -12.48 23.03
N LEU A 128 -0.21 -11.55 23.99
CA LEU A 128 -0.62 -10.16 23.79
C LEU A 128 0.15 -9.44 22.68
N SER A 129 1.33 -9.90 22.29
CA SER A 129 2.12 -9.27 21.22
C SER A 129 2.94 -10.27 20.42
N SER A 130 2.49 -11.52 20.38
CA SER A 130 3.07 -12.54 19.51
C SER A 130 2.11 -13.67 19.24
N VAL A 131 2.27 -14.32 18.09
CA VAL A 131 1.57 -15.53 17.69
C VAL A 131 2.61 -16.53 17.20
N ALA A 132 2.53 -17.76 17.70
CA ALA A 132 3.39 -18.85 17.28
C ALA A 132 2.57 -19.96 16.62
N LEU A 133 2.96 -20.35 15.41
CA LEU A 133 2.41 -21.48 14.67
C LEU A 133 3.48 -22.58 14.67
N THR A 134 3.15 -23.74 15.24
CA THR A 134 4.07 -24.87 15.38
C THR A 134 3.63 -26.00 14.48
N ASP A 135 4.48 -26.39 13.54
CA ASP A 135 4.24 -27.52 12.65
C ASP A 135 4.32 -28.84 13.43
N LEU A 136 3.22 -29.60 13.49
CA LEU A 136 3.18 -30.88 14.19
C LEU A 136 3.32 -32.08 13.24
N SER A 137 2.99 -31.93 11.95
CA SER A 137 2.99 -33.04 10.98
C SER A 137 4.31 -33.23 10.26
N SER A 138 4.97 -32.15 9.81
CA SER A 138 6.10 -32.30 8.90
C SER A 138 7.36 -32.86 9.57
N GLU A 139 8.22 -33.55 8.81
CA GLU A 139 9.52 -34.03 9.30
C GLU A 139 10.51 -32.87 9.56
N GLU A 140 10.35 -31.75 8.83
CA GLU A 140 11.22 -30.57 8.94
C GLU A 140 10.99 -29.79 10.23
N LYS A 141 9.87 -30.02 10.94
CA LYS A 141 9.53 -29.44 12.24
C LYS A 141 9.89 -27.96 12.36
N LYS A 142 9.04 -27.07 11.85
CA LYS A 142 9.24 -25.62 11.94
C LYS A 142 8.26 -24.93 12.86
N GLN A 143 8.68 -23.80 13.42
CA GLN A 143 7.81 -22.86 14.12
C GLN A 143 7.91 -21.47 13.51
N ILE A 144 6.77 -20.87 13.21
CA ILE A 144 6.67 -19.50 12.71
C ILE A 144 6.20 -18.62 13.86
N ILE A 145 6.98 -17.59 14.20
CA ILE A 145 6.66 -16.66 15.29
C ILE A 145 6.54 -15.25 14.74
N LEU A 146 5.31 -14.74 14.69
CA LEU A 146 5.04 -13.32 14.47
C LEU A 146 5.05 -12.61 15.82
N SER A 147 5.83 -11.53 15.95
CA SER A 147 5.93 -10.76 17.20
C SER A 147 5.99 -9.27 16.93
N TRP A 148 5.54 -8.46 17.89
CA TRP A 148 5.52 -7.00 17.80
C TRP A 148 5.47 -6.37 19.20
N SER A 149 5.37 -5.03 19.25
CA SER A 149 5.14 -4.24 20.46
C SER A 149 3.81 -3.47 20.36
N GLY A 150 3.14 -3.23 21.49
CA GLY A 150 1.92 -2.42 21.54
C GLY A 150 0.59 -3.19 21.57
N GLY A 151 0.61 -4.48 21.91
CA GLY A 151 -0.62 -5.23 22.19
C GLY A 151 -1.46 -5.59 20.95
N ILE A 152 -2.68 -6.06 21.19
CA ILE A 152 -3.66 -6.50 20.17
C ILE A 152 -4.78 -5.47 19.89
N THR A 153 -4.65 -4.23 20.37
CA THR A 153 -5.62 -3.17 20.04
C THR A 153 -5.50 -2.76 18.57
N VAL A 154 -6.59 -2.34 17.95
CA VAL A 154 -6.58 -1.82 16.56
C VAL A 154 -5.57 -0.68 16.42
N GLY A 155 -4.84 -0.68 15.30
CA GLY A 155 -3.85 0.33 14.95
C GLY A 155 -2.46 -0.25 14.66
N SER A 156 -1.57 0.65 14.28
CA SER A 156 -0.18 0.32 13.95
C SER A 156 0.60 -0.13 15.18
N LYS A 157 1.50 -1.08 14.96
CA LYS A 157 2.39 -1.68 15.96
C LYS A 157 3.84 -1.46 15.55
N THR A 158 4.75 -1.63 16.50
CA THR A 158 6.18 -1.36 16.32
C THR A 158 7.01 -2.61 16.61
N ASN A 159 8.29 -2.57 16.23
CA ASN A 159 9.26 -3.64 16.49
C ASN A 159 8.80 -5.03 15.98
N GLY A 160 8.13 -5.05 14.84
CA GLY A 160 7.62 -6.27 14.24
C GLY A 160 8.76 -7.20 13.80
N LYS A 161 8.61 -8.50 14.09
CA LYS A 161 9.52 -9.55 13.63
C LYS A 161 8.75 -10.79 13.25
N LEU A 162 9.20 -11.43 12.17
CA LEU A 162 8.79 -12.77 11.78
C LEU A 162 9.99 -13.70 11.90
N ASN A 163 9.93 -14.66 12.82
CA ASN A 163 10.97 -15.67 12.98
C ASN A 163 10.48 -16.99 12.40
N VAL A 164 11.33 -17.65 11.62
CA VAL A 164 11.16 -19.05 11.24
C VAL A 164 12.22 -19.84 11.99
N VAL A 165 11.78 -20.70 12.91
CA VAL A 165 12.63 -21.53 13.75
C VAL A 165 12.56 -22.97 13.24
N THR A 166 13.71 -23.58 13.01
CA THR A 166 13.87 -24.99 12.63
C THR A 166 14.91 -25.65 13.54
N PRO A 167 15.11 -26.99 13.47
CA PRO A 167 16.18 -27.64 14.23
C PRO A 167 17.58 -27.12 13.89
N GLU A 168 17.78 -26.58 12.68
CA GLU A 168 19.05 -26.08 12.18
C GLU A 168 19.34 -24.64 12.61
N GLY A 169 18.32 -23.88 13.03
CA GLY A 169 18.52 -22.50 13.48
C GLY A 169 17.28 -21.62 13.42
N THR A 170 17.49 -20.32 13.39
CA THR A 170 16.42 -19.32 13.32
C THR A 170 16.73 -18.27 12.28
N GLU A 171 15.79 -18.07 11.36
CA GLU A 171 15.80 -16.96 10.42
C GLU A 171 14.86 -15.86 10.92
N THR A 172 15.38 -14.65 11.08
CA THR A 172 14.60 -13.48 11.53
C THR A 172 14.43 -12.49 10.39
N THR A 173 13.17 -12.20 10.05
CA THR A 173 12.79 -11.08 9.19
C THR A 173 12.31 -9.92 10.06
N SER A 174 12.95 -8.74 9.90
CA SER A 174 12.45 -7.51 10.51
C SER A 174 11.32 -6.95 9.69
N LEU A 175 10.19 -6.63 10.33
CA LEU A 175 9.01 -6.11 9.66
C LEU A 175 9.00 -4.58 9.73
N THR A 176 8.73 -3.95 8.60
CA THR A 176 8.57 -2.50 8.48
C THR A 176 7.16 -2.06 8.85
N SER A 177 6.18 -2.98 8.76
CA SER A 177 4.81 -2.73 9.18
C SER A 177 4.23 -3.94 9.93
N VAL A 178 3.50 -3.64 11.00
CA VAL A 178 2.56 -4.56 11.65
C VAL A 178 1.35 -3.71 12.04
N LYS A 179 0.15 -4.11 11.65
CA LYS A 179 -1.07 -3.37 11.95
C LYS A 179 -2.19 -4.33 12.31
N VAL A 180 -2.81 -4.08 13.46
CA VAL A 180 -4.05 -4.75 13.85
C VAL A 180 -5.20 -3.99 13.20
N ILE A 181 -5.92 -4.66 12.31
CA ILE A 181 -7.07 -4.11 11.58
C ILE A 181 -8.37 -4.37 12.30
N ARG A 182 -8.49 -5.55 12.89
CA ARG A 182 -9.62 -5.92 13.75
C ARG A 182 -9.10 -6.54 15.03
N GLY A 183 -9.78 -6.24 16.13
CA GLY A 183 -9.58 -6.90 17.42
C GLY A 183 -10.85 -6.80 18.23
N ASP A 184 -11.78 -7.74 18.02
CA ASP A 184 -13.07 -7.80 18.69
C ASP A 184 -13.52 -9.26 18.87
N ALA A 185 -14.79 -9.48 19.25
CA ALA A 185 -15.35 -10.81 19.49
C ALA A 185 -15.43 -11.69 18.22
N SER A 186 -15.36 -11.10 17.03
CA SER A 186 -15.35 -11.80 15.75
C SER A 186 -13.93 -12.20 15.31
N GLY A 187 -12.92 -11.91 16.12
CA GLY A 187 -11.53 -12.29 15.90
C GLY A 187 -10.59 -11.11 15.69
N TYR A 188 -9.34 -11.47 15.40
CA TYR A 188 -8.22 -10.55 15.23
C TYR A 188 -7.69 -10.67 13.82
N TYR A 189 -7.67 -9.56 13.09
CA TYR A 189 -7.07 -9.50 11.76
C TYR A 189 -5.84 -8.60 11.81
N ILE A 190 -4.69 -9.17 11.49
CA ILE A 190 -3.39 -8.51 11.55
C ILE A 190 -2.77 -8.59 10.16
N VAL A 191 -2.30 -7.45 9.67
CA VAL A 191 -1.44 -7.41 8.48
C VAL A 191 -0.03 -7.02 8.88
N PHE A 192 0.94 -7.45 8.10
CA PHE A 192 2.34 -7.14 8.34
C PHE A 192 3.17 -7.24 7.06
N GLY A 193 4.36 -6.65 7.05
CA GLY A 193 5.25 -6.70 5.90
C GLY A 193 6.66 -6.21 6.19
N ASP A 194 7.60 -6.55 5.30
CA ASP A 194 9.00 -6.10 5.35
C ASP A 194 9.30 -4.99 4.32
N GLY A 195 8.27 -4.53 3.59
CA GLY A 195 8.37 -3.56 2.49
C GLY A 195 8.47 -4.20 1.10
N SER A 196 8.87 -5.47 1.02
CA SER A 196 8.89 -6.26 -0.23
C SER A 196 7.83 -7.36 -0.22
N LYS A 197 7.65 -8.02 0.93
CA LYS A 197 6.71 -9.11 1.18
C LYS A 197 5.65 -8.65 2.17
N SER A 198 4.44 -9.16 1.98
CA SER A 198 3.30 -8.95 2.87
C SER A 198 2.86 -10.26 3.50
N GLY A 199 2.22 -10.14 4.66
CA GLY A 199 1.60 -11.24 5.37
C GLY A 199 0.33 -10.81 6.05
N GLU A 200 -0.48 -11.81 6.36
CA GLU A 200 -1.79 -11.67 6.97
C GLU A 200 -1.99 -12.77 7.99
N LEU A 201 -2.69 -12.44 9.05
CA LEU A 201 -3.08 -13.38 10.07
C LEU A 201 -4.49 -13.05 10.51
N PHE A 202 -5.38 -14.02 10.41
CA PHE A 202 -6.69 -13.95 11.04
C PHE A 202 -6.88 -15.13 11.97
N PHE A 203 -7.33 -14.87 13.19
CA PHE A 203 -7.65 -15.89 14.18
C PHE A 203 -8.78 -15.44 15.10
N VAL A 204 -9.47 -16.41 15.69
CA VAL A 204 -10.49 -16.22 16.72
C VAL A 204 -9.92 -16.78 18.04
N LYS A 205 -10.24 -16.13 19.17
CA LYS A 205 -9.83 -16.60 20.50
C LYS A 205 -10.90 -17.44 21.16
#